data_AF-A0AAV8VN61-F1
#
_entry.id   AF-A0AAV8VN61-F1
#
_cell.length_a   1.000
_cell.length_b   1.000
_cell.length_c   1.000
_cell.angle_alpha   90.00
_cell.angle_beta   90.00
_cell.angle_gamma   90.00
#
_symmetry.space_group_name_H-M   'P 1'
#
loop_
_entity.id
_entity.type
_entity.pdbx_description
1 polymer ?
#
loop_
_entity_poly.entity_id
_entity_poly.type
_entity_poly.pdbx_seq_one_letter_code
_entity_poly.pdbx_strand_id
1 'polypeptide(L)'
;MLKCTLNAKENVNIRKFSKLIPYLKSKSVGYRPKKSRILTKEEIERFLQEAPDSRFLLEKVILIISVCGALRRDELLKITTDDVEDKNSYSEMFCDFKSRPNEDMPQIL
;
A
#
# COMPACT_ATOMS: atom_id res chain seq x y z
N MET A 1 -3.62 1.15 -15.28
CA MET A 1 -2.18 1.45 -15.09
C MET A 1 -1.59 2.42 -16.11
N LEU A 2 -2.11 2.53 -17.35
CA LEU A 2 -1.57 3.45 -18.37
C LEU A 2 -1.41 4.92 -17.93
N LYS A 3 -2.43 5.48 -17.26
CA LYS A 3 -2.39 6.87 -16.76
C LYS A 3 -1.22 7.12 -15.81
N CYS A 4 -1.04 6.25 -14.83
CA CYS A 4 0.02 6.39 -13.84
C CYS A 4 1.39 6.18 -14.48
N THR A 5 1.51 5.21 -15.40
CA THR A 5 2.77 4.93 -16.11
C THR A 5 3.21 6.11 -16.96
N LEU A 6 2.31 6.70 -17.77
CA LEU A 6 2.62 7.87 -18.59
C LEU A 6 3.01 9.09 -17.74
N ASN A 7 2.38 9.25 -16.59
CA ASN A 7 2.73 10.35 -15.69
C ASN A 7 4.08 10.12 -15.00
N ALA A 8 4.37 8.90 -14.55
CA ALA A 8 5.59 8.59 -13.80
C ALA A 8 6.84 8.45 -14.68
N LYS A 9 6.71 7.86 -15.88
CA LYS A 9 7.85 7.60 -16.77
C LYS A 9 8.07 8.69 -17.82
N GLU A 10 6.99 9.22 -18.38
CA GLU A 10 7.05 10.15 -19.51
C GLU A 10 6.67 11.59 -19.12
N ASN A 11 6.30 11.83 -17.85
CA ASN A 11 5.79 13.11 -17.35
C ASN A 11 4.59 13.65 -18.16
N VAL A 12 3.78 12.76 -18.75
CA VAL A 12 2.61 13.13 -19.55
C VAL A 12 1.34 13.07 -18.71
N ASN A 13 0.76 14.24 -18.43
CA ASN A 13 -0.54 14.33 -17.77
C ASN A 13 -1.68 14.18 -18.77
N ILE A 14 -2.16 12.94 -18.95
CA ILE A 14 -3.24 12.66 -19.90
C ILE A 14 -4.60 13.27 -19.53
N ARG A 15 -4.76 13.83 -18.32
CA ARG A 15 -6.02 14.51 -17.92
C ARG A 15 -6.31 15.72 -18.80
N LYS A 16 -5.28 16.33 -19.39
CA LYS A 16 -5.41 17.50 -20.27
C LYS A 16 -6.06 17.18 -21.63
N PHE A 17 -6.15 15.89 -22.02
CA PHE A 17 -6.68 15.48 -23.32
C PHE A 17 -8.11 14.93 -23.20
N SER A 18 -9.10 15.82 -23.32
CA SER A 18 -10.52 15.49 -23.17
C SER A 18 -11.04 14.45 -24.18
N LYS A 19 -10.50 14.41 -25.40
CA LYS A 19 -10.87 13.41 -26.43
C LYS A 19 -10.19 12.04 -26.24
N LEU A 20 -9.02 12.02 -25.61
CA LEU A 20 -8.22 10.81 -25.43
C LEU A 20 -8.80 9.88 -24.35
N ILE A 21 -9.34 10.45 -23.27
CA ILE A 21 -9.89 9.66 -22.15
C ILE A 21 -11.08 8.78 -22.59
N PRO A 22 -12.10 9.30 -23.29
CA PRO A 22 -13.19 8.47 -23.83
C PRO A 22 -12.71 7.41 -24.81
N TYR A 23 -11.74 7.76 -25.67
CA TYR A 23 -11.14 6.82 -26.63
C TYR A 23 -10.43 5.65 -25.94
N LEU A 24 -9.61 5.92 -24.91
CA LEU A 24 -8.95 4.86 -24.16
C LEU A 24 -9.96 3.97 -23.40
N LYS A 25 -11.04 4.55 -22.90
CA LYS A 25 -12.13 3.80 -22.27
C LYS A 25 -12.84 2.87 -23.27
N SER A 26 -13.16 3.36 -24.47
CA SER A 26 -13.80 2.52 -25.50
C SER A 26 -12.90 1.38 -26.00
N LYS A 27 -11.58 1.59 -26.02
CA LYS A 27 -10.60 0.53 -26.31
C LYS A 27 -10.41 -0.47 -25.16
N SER A 28 -10.84 -0.13 -23.94
CA SER A 28 -10.73 -0.99 -22.76
C SER A 28 -11.93 -1.91 -22.52
N VAL A 29 -12.91 -1.93 -23.43
CA VAL A 29 -14.10 -2.80 -23.33
C VAL A 29 -13.66 -4.27 -23.33
N GLY A 30 -14.10 -5.03 -22.33
CA GLY A 30 -13.71 -6.44 -22.14
C GLY A 30 -12.39 -6.64 -21.38
N TYR A 31 -11.68 -5.58 -21.00
CA TYR A 31 -10.48 -5.70 -20.17
C TYR A 31 -10.83 -6.31 -18.80
N ARG A 32 -10.24 -7.48 -18.52
CA ARG A 32 -10.27 -8.10 -17.19
C ARG A 32 -8.99 -7.71 -16.45
N PRO A 33 -9.07 -6.95 -15.34
CA PRO A 33 -7.88 -6.61 -14.58
C PRO A 33 -7.21 -7.88 -14.07
N LYS A 34 -5.90 -8.01 -14.33
CA LYS A 34 -5.07 -9.02 -13.68
C LYS A 34 -5.06 -8.70 -12.18
N LYS A 35 -5.74 -9.52 -11.38
CA LYS A 35 -5.67 -9.42 -9.92
C LYS A 35 -4.27 -9.82 -9.48
N SER A 36 -3.70 -9.08 -8.53
CA SER A 36 -2.51 -9.55 -7.80
C SER A 36 -2.86 -10.84 -7.06
N ARG A 37 -1.87 -11.69 -6.82
CA ARG A 37 -2.07 -12.85 -5.95
C ARG A 37 -2.50 -12.35 -4.57
N ILE A 38 -3.60 -12.88 -4.08
CA ILE A 38 -4.07 -12.63 -2.72
C ILE A 38 -3.40 -13.69 -1.85
N LEU A 39 -2.72 -13.28 -0.79
CA LEU A 39 -2.13 -14.21 0.16
C LEU A 39 -3.24 -14.90 0.95
N THR A 40 -3.16 -16.22 1.10
CA THR A 40 -4.09 -16.95 1.97
C THR A 40 -3.66 -16.83 3.43
N LYS A 41 -4.56 -17.19 4.35
CA LYS A 41 -4.25 -17.20 5.79
C LYS A 41 -3.08 -18.14 6.10
N GLU A 42 -3.06 -19.31 5.47
CA GLU A 42 -2.01 -20.32 5.66
C GLU A 42 -0.66 -19.84 5.11
N GLU A 43 -0.67 -19.11 4.00
CA GLU A 43 0.55 -18.49 3.46
C GLU A 43 1.11 -17.41 4.39
N ILE A 44 0.23 -16.61 5.00
CA ILE A 44 0.61 -15.59 5.99
C ILE A 44 1.16 -16.25 7.26
N GLU A 45 0.46 -17.22 7.82
CA GLU A 45 0.88 -17.94 9.03
C GLU A 45 2.23 -18.63 8.83
N ARG A 46 2.39 -19.34 7.71
CA ARG A 46 3.66 -19.97 7.35
C ARG A 46 4.80 -18.96 7.24
N PHE A 47 4.56 -17.81 6.62
CA PHE A 47 5.57 -16.75 6.54
C PHE A 47 5.94 -16.21 7.93
N LEU A 48 4.94 -15.95 8.79
CA LEU A 48 5.19 -15.45 10.15
C LEU A 48 5.94 -16.46 11.03
N GLN A 49 5.70 -17.77 10.85
CA GLN A 49 6.32 -18.82 11.65
C GLN A 49 7.69 -19.28 11.14
N GLU A 50 7.82 -19.51 9.83
CA GLU A 50 8.98 -20.20 9.25
C GLU A 50 10.06 -19.25 8.72
N ALA A 51 9.71 -18.01 8.33
CA ALA A 51 10.70 -17.09 7.78
C ALA A 51 11.67 -16.61 8.87
N PRO A 52 12.98 -16.48 8.61
CA PRO A 52 13.94 -16.05 9.62
C PRO A 52 13.80 -14.57 9.96
N ASP A 53 13.68 -14.25 11.25
CA ASP A 53 13.54 -12.87 11.74
C ASP A 53 14.78 -12.01 11.44
N SER A 54 15.97 -12.62 11.41
CA SER A 54 17.22 -11.93 11.05
C SER A 54 17.17 -11.23 9.69
N ARG A 55 16.26 -11.65 8.81
CA ARG A 55 16.05 -11.07 7.48
C ARG A 55 14.69 -10.40 7.30
N PHE A 56 13.64 -10.93 7.93
CA PHE A 56 12.25 -10.56 7.64
C PHE A 56 11.49 -9.95 8.82
N LEU A 57 12.16 -9.61 9.93
CA LEU A 57 11.50 -9.07 11.12
C LEU A 57 10.63 -7.85 10.78
N LEU A 58 11.17 -6.90 9.99
CA LEU A 58 10.44 -5.70 9.60
C LEU A 58 9.21 -6.04 8.75
N GLU A 59 9.36 -6.90 7.74
CA GLU A 59 8.28 -7.32 6.86
C GLU A 59 7.18 -8.06 7.62
N LYS A 60 7.54 -8.90 8.60
CA LYS A 60 6.57 -9.57 9.47
C LYS A 60 5.77 -8.56 10.30
N VAL A 61 6.45 -7.58 10.90
CA VAL A 61 5.80 -6.52 11.69
C VAL A 61 4.87 -5.67 10.80
N ILE A 62 5.34 -5.24 9.62
CA ILE A 62 4.52 -4.51 8.65
C ILE A 62 3.30 -5.33 8.23
N LEU A 63 3.47 -6.63 7.99
CA LEU A 63 2.37 -7.52 7.60
C LEU A 63 1.30 -7.57 8.70
N ILE A 64 1.69 -7.82 9.95
CA ILE A 64 0.77 -7.89 11.10
C ILE A 64 0.00 -6.57 11.23
N ILE A 65 0.72 -5.45 11.27
CA ILE A 65 0.12 -4.12 11.39
C ILE A 65 -0.84 -3.83 10.22
N SER A 66 -0.44 -4.14 9.00
CA SER A 66 -1.26 -3.89 7.81
C SER A 66 -2.55 -4.72 7.79
N VAL A 67 -2.48 -5.98 8.23
CA VAL A 67 -3.62 -6.90 8.25
C VAL A 67 -4.58 -6.55 9.39
N CYS A 68 -4.06 -6.27 10.58
CA CYS A 68 -4.87 -5.89 11.74
C CYS A 68 -5.51 -4.50 11.58
N GLY A 69 -4.78 -3.53 11.04
CA GLY A 69 -5.25 -2.16 10.83
C GLY A 69 -5.97 -1.92 9.49
N ALA A 70 -6.01 -2.92 8.61
CA ALA A 70 -6.53 -2.81 7.23
C ALA A 70 -5.92 -1.63 6.44
N LEU A 71 -4.62 -1.38 6.65
CA LEU A 71 -3.94 -0.18 6.17
C LEU A 71 -3.52 -0.27 4.71
N ARG A 72 -3.70 0.83 3.98
CA ARG A 72 -3.14 1.02 2.64
C ARG A 72 -1.66 1.43 2.73
N ARG A 73 -0.96 1.34 1.60
CA ARG A 73 0.48 1.67 1.53
C ARG A 73 0.79 3.10 1.98
N ASP A 74 -0.05 4.05 1.61
CA ASP A 74 0.08 5.45 2.00
C ASP A 74 -0.19 5.69 3.49
N GLU A 75 -1.01 4.86 4.12
CA GLU A 75 -1.27 4.88 5.56
C GLU A 75 -0.10 4.24 6.32
N LEU A 76 0.43 3.12 5.82
CA LEU A 76 1.61 2.44 6.39
C LEU A 76 2.85 3.36 6.46
N LEU A 77 3.06 4.18 5.44
CA LEU A 77 4.20 5.11 5.38
C LEU A 77 4.09 6.27 6.38
N LYS A 78 2.91 6.49 6.97
CA LYS A 78 2.64 7.58 7.92
C LYS A 78 2.64 7.12 9.38
N ILE A 79 2.84 5.83 9.61
CA ILE A 79 2.90 5.28 10.97
C ILE A 79 4.16 5.80 11.65
N THR A 80 3.96 6.33 12.84
CA THR A 80 4.98 6.75 13.77
C THR A 80 4.91 5.92 15.05
N THR A 81 5.96 5.93 15.86
CA THR A 81 5.97 5.22 17.16
C THR A 81 4.93 5.78 18.13
N ASP A 82 4.55 7.05 17.96
CA ASP A 82 3.53 7.73 18.78
C ASP A 82 2.11 7.20 18.50
N ASP A 83 1.92 6.45 17.42
CA ASP A 83 0.64 5.84 17.05
C ASP A 83 0.38 4.51 17.74
N VAL A 84 1.39 3.99 18.47
CA VAL A 84 1.34 2.71 19.15
C VAL A 84 1.37 2.97 20.65
N GLU A 85 0.30 2.59 21.33
CA GLU A 85 0.22 2.64 22.78
C GLU A 85 0.37 1.22 23.34
N ASP A 86 1.40 1.01 24.15
CA ASP A 86 1.60 -0.27 24.83
C ASP A 86 0.76 -0.32 26.12
N LYS A 87 -0.32 -1.09 26.10
CA LYS A 87 -0.97 -1.53 27.34
C LYS A 87 -0.29 -2.84 27.69
N ASN A 88 0.24 -3.01 28.91
CA ASN A 88 1.02 -4.18 29.36
C ASN A 88 0.56 -5.59 28.90
N SER A 89 -0.70 -5.77 28.48
CA SER A 89 -1.27 -7.01 27.91
C SER A 89 -1.47 -7.01 26.39
N TYR A 90 -1.59 -5.85 25.73
CA TYR A 90 -1.76 -5.71 24.27
C TYR A 90 -1.39 -4.29 23.82
N SER A 91 -0.83 -4.16 22.62
CA SER A 91 -0.56 -2.84 22.04
C SER A 91 -1.78 -2.37 21.23
N GLU A 92 -2.24 -1.15 21.49
CA GLU A 92 -3.27 -0.45 20.71
C GLU A 92 -2.60 0.39 19.63
N MET A 93 -3.21 0.44 18.45
CA MET A 93 -2.70 1.24 17.34
C MET A 93 -3.77 2.19 16.81
N PHE A 94 -3.51 3.49 16.90
CA PHE A 94 -4.43 4.53 16.47
C PHE A 94 -4.19 4.91 15.01
N CYS A 95 -5.12 4.52 14.13
CA CYS A 95 -4.96 4.61 12.68
C CYS A 95 -5.61 5.87 12.05
N ASP A 96 -5.57 7.04 12.71
CA ASP A 96 -6.06 8.29 12.10
C ASP A 96 -4.96 9.04 11.34
N PHE A 97 -4.74 8.63 10.09
CA PHE A 97 -3.70 9.17 9.21
C PHE A 97 -4.19 10.29 8.27
N LYS A 98 -5.50 10.54 8.22
CA LYS A 98 -6.10 11.49 7.23
C LYS A 98 -5.83 12.95 7.57
N SER A 99 -5.52 13.22 8.83
CA SER A 99 -5.37 14.56 9.42
C SER A 99 -3.94 15.11 9.31
N ARG A 100 -2.94 14.28 8.98
CA ARG A 100 -1.53 14.68 9.02
C ARG A 100 -1.06 15.26 7.67
N PRO A 101 -0.34 16.40 7.67
CA PRO A 101 0.27 16.94 6.46
C PRO A 101 1.27 15.92 5.88
N ASN A 102 1.33 15.81 4.56
CA ASN A 102 2.34 15.03 3.86
C ASN A 102 3.67 15.80 3.89
N GLU A 103 4.28 15.93 5.06
CA GLU A 103 5.66 16.41 5.17
C GLU A 103 6.57 15.18 5.19
N ASP A 104 7.49 15.15 4.23
CA ASP A 104 8.59 14.19 4.09
C ASP A 104 8.21 12.73 3.84
N MET A 105 7.63 12.43 2.67
CA MET A 105 7.81 11.10 2.09
C MET A 105 9.30 10.94 1.71
N PRO A 106 10.04 9.98 2.28
CA PRO A 106 11.35 9.64 1.74
C PRO A 106 11.16 9.27 0.27
N GLN A 107 11.94 9.91 -0.61
CA GLN A 107 12.02 9.51 -2.01
C GLN A 107 12.68 8.13 -2.04
N ILE A 108 11.86 7.08 -1.95
CA ILE A 108 12.33 5.72 -2.19
C ILE A 108 12.62 5.63 -3.69
N LEU A 109 13.92 5.63 -4.00
CA LEU A 109 14.49 5.45 -5.34
C LEU A 109 14.22 4.03 -5.86
#